data_AF-A0A6B3GLN0-F1
#
_entry.id   AF-A0A6B3GLN0-F1
#
_cell.length_a   1.000
_cell.length_b   1.000
_cell.length_c   1.000
_cell.angle_alpha   90.00
_cell.angle_beta   90.00
_cell.angle_gamma   90.00
#
_symmetry.space_group_name_H-M   'P 1'
#
loop_
_entity.id
_entity.type
_entity.pdbx_description
1 polymer ?
#
loop_
_entity_poly.entity_id
_entity_poly.type
_entity_poly.pdbx_seq_one_letter_code
_entity_poly.pdbx_strand_id
1 'polypeptide(L)'
;LGTVYTPDEIRAICDHAHERGMKVHLDGARIANAAASLDVPMRTFTNTVGVDVLSFGGTKNGALFGEAVVVLNPDAVRAMKHLRKLSMQLASKMRFVSVQLEALLAKDLWLRNARHANAMA
;
A
#
# COMPACT_ATOMS: atom_id res chain seq x y z
N LEU A 1 6.46 10.28 15.94
CA LEU A 1 6.38 11.20 14.77
C LEU A 1 5.79 10.41 13.61
N GLY A 2 4.70 10.87 12.99
CA GLY A 2 4.02 10.22 11.86
C GLY A 2 4.13 11.06 10.59
N THR A 3 5.36 11.31 10.12
CA THR A 3 5.61 12.13 8.93
C THR A 3 5.08 11.45 7.66
N VAL A 4 4.83 12.26 6.64
CA VAL A 4 4.34 11.80 5.34
C VAL A 4 5.25 12.37 4.26
N TYR A 5 5.69 11.51 3.34
CA TYR A 5 6.36 11.96 2.12
C TYR A 5 5.33 12.56 1.16
N THR A 6 5.64 13.72 0.62
CA THR A 6 4.91 14.34 -0.47
C THR A 6 5.09 13.53 -1.77
N PRO A 7 4.17 13.66 -2.75
CA PRO A 7 4.34 13.04 -4.06
C PRO A 7 5.67 13.36 -4.74
N ASP A 8 6.16 14.61 -4.59
CA ASP A 8 7.40 15.06 -5.23
C ASP A 8 8.64 14.45 -4.55
N GLU A 9 8.64 14.30 -3.23
CA GLU A 9 9.71 13.60 -2.52
C GLU A 9 9.77 12.11 -2.92
N ILE A 10 8.61 11.45 -3.05
CA ILE A 10 8.57 10.05 -3.50
C ILE A 10 9.07 9.94 -4.93
N ARG A 11 8.67 10.85 -5.82
CA ARG A 11 9.15 10.91 -7.20
C ARG A 11 10.67 11.04 -7.25
N ALA A 12 11.24 11.98 -6.50
CA ALA A 12 12.70 12.18 -6.47
C ALA A 12 13.45 10.92 -6.03
N ILE A 13 12.92 10.18 -5.05
CA ILE A 13 13.49 8.89 -4.61
C ILE A 13 13.37 7.84 -5.73
N CYS A 14 12.21 7.74 -6.37
CA CYS A 14 11.97 6.77 -7.43
C CYS A 14 12.87 7.01 -8.64
N ASP A 15 12.93 8.25 -9.12
CA ASP A 15 13.77 8.64 -10.26
C ASP A 15 15.24 8.31 -9.95
N HIS A 16 15.74 8.68 -8.77
CA HIS A 16 17.11 8.39 -8.35
C HIS A 16 17.42 6.88 -8.29
N ALA A 17 16.48 6.07 -7.81
CA ALA A 17 16.64 4.62 -7.73
C ALA A 17 16.61 3.99 -9.13
N HIS A 18 15.69 4.43 -9.99
CA HIS A 18 15.50 3.91 -11.34
C HIS A 18 16.69 4.23 -12.26
N GLU A 19 17.31 5.42 -12.13
CA GLU A 19 18.59 5.76 -12.79
C GLU A 19 19.71 4.75 -12.51
N ARG A 20 19.63 4.04 -11.38
CA ARG A 20 20.61 3.04 -10.93
C ARG A 20 20.15 1.60 -11.17
N GLY A 21 19.04 1.41 -11.90
CA GLY A 21 18.47 0.09 -12.15
C GLY A 21 17.88 -0.57 -10.91
N MET A 22 17.63 0.18 -9.83
CA MET A 22 16.99 -0.32 -8.63
C MET A 22 15.46 -0.30 -8.78
N LYS A 23 14.75 -1.09 -7.97
CA LYS A 23 13.30 -1.06 -7.84
C LYS A 23 12.90 -0.39 -6.53
N VAL A 24 11.76 0.27 -6.51
CA VAL A 24 11.23 0.94 -5.33
C VAL A 24 10.01 0.22 -4.79
N HIS A 25 10.13 -0.22 -3.55
CA HIS A 25 9.03 -0.74 -2.75
C HIS A 25 8.54 0.34 -1.79
N LEU A 26 7.22 0.52 -1.72
CA LEU A 26 6.56 1.37 -0.73
C LEU A 26 5.91 0.49 0.34
N ASP A 27 6.41 0.58 1.58
CA ASP A 27 5.71 0.02 2.74
C ASP A 27 4.53 0.93 3.11
N GLY A 28 3.34 0.50 2.70
CA GLY A 28 2.08 1.19 2.91
C GLY A 28 1.31 0.69 4.13
N ALA A 29 1.97 0.20 5.19
CA ALA A 29 1.30 -0.24 6.43
C ALA A 29 0.33 0.82 7.01
N ARG A 30 0.56 2.11 6.74
CA ARG A 30 -0.34 3.24 7.07
C ARG A 30 -0.66 4.12 5.86
N ILE A 31 -0.76 3.54 4.67
CA ILE A 31 -1.01 4.29 3.43
C ILE A 31 -2.30 5.12 3.46
N ALA A 32 -3.33 4.62 4.15
CA ALA A 32 -4.58 5.33 4.34
C ALA A 32 -4.40 6.63 5.15
N ASN A 33 -3.55 6.61 6.19
CA ASN A 33 -3.21 7.80 6.99
C ASN A 33 -2.44 8.83 6.17
N ALA A 34 -1.52 8.38 5.31
CA ALA A 34 -0.80 9.25 4.39
C ALA A 34 -1.76 9.91 3.38
N ALA A 35 -2.67 9.13 2.78
CA ALA A 35 -3.70 9.67 1.88
C ALA A 35 -4.63 10.67 2.58
N ALA A 36 -5.05 10.37 3.81
CA ALA A 36 -5.87 11.26 4.62
C ALA A 36 -5.14 12.57 4.98
N SER A 37 -3.82 12.51 5.22
CA SER A 37 -3.01 13.69 5.57
C SER A 37 -2.68 14.56 4.35
N LEU A 38 -2.43 13.95 3.20
CA LEU A 38 -2.14 14.66 1.95
C LEU A 38 -3.41 15.18 1.27
N ASP A 39 -4.56 14.59 1.58
CA ASP A 39 -5.87 14.84 0.96
C ASP A 39 -5.85 14.72 -0.58
N VAL A 40 -5.07 13.76 -1.08
CA VAL A 40 -4.99 13.41 -2.51
C VAL A 40 -5.31 11.94 -2.74
N PRO A 41 -5.73 11.54 -3.96
CA PRO A 41 -5.89 10.13 -4.30
C PRO A 41 -4.60 9.33 -4.05
N MET A 42 -4.71 8.10 -3.53
CA MET A 42 -3.54 7.22 -3.29
C MET A 42 -2.65 7.03 -4.53
N ARG A 43 -3.29 7.02 -5.71
CA ARG A 43 -2.63 6.95 -7.01
C ARG A 43 -1.52 8.01 -7.13
N THR A 44 -1.80 9.23 -6.69
CA THR A 44 -0.94 10.42 -6.84
C THR A 44 0.45 10.25 -6.22
N PHE A 45 0.57 9.46 -5.16
CA PHE A 45 1.83 9.24 -4.44
C PHE A 45 2.28 7.76 -4.46
N THR A 46 1.73 6.95 -5.38
CA THR A 46 2.15 5.57 -5.58
C THR A 46 2.58 5.33 -7.03
N ASN A 47 1.68 4.88 -7.90
CA ASN A 47 2.03 4.50 -9.27
C ASN A 47 2.45 5.69 -10.14
N THR A 48 1.90 6.89 -9.94
CA THR A 48 2.22 8.08 -10.77
C THR A 48 3.58 8.69 -10.47
N VAL A 49 4.21 8.28 -9.36
CA VAL A 49 5.51 8.77 -8.90
C VAL A 49 6.60 7.70 -8.97
N GLY A 50 6.32 6.55 -9.60
CA GLY A 50 7.34 5.55 -9.90
C GLY A 50 7.48 4.40 -8.89
N VAL A 51 6.56 4.24 -7.94
CA VAL A 51 6.58 3.07 -7.04
C VAL A 51 6.33 1.79 -7.83
N ASP A 52 7.20 0.79 -7.67
CA ASP A 52 7.12 -0.48 -8.39
C ASP A 52 6.21 -1.50 -7.68
N VAL A 53 6.32 -1.59 -6.35
CA VAL A 53 5.56 -2.52 -5.52
C VAL A 53 5.08 -1.82 -4.26
N LEU A 54 3.83 -2.04 -3.87
CA LEU A 54 3.21 -1.48 -2.68
C LEU A 54 2.75 -2.59 -1.74
N SER A 55 3.14 -2.51 -0.47
CA SER A 55 2.45 -3.26 0.61
C SER A 55 1.28 -2.43 1.12
N PHE A 56 0.06 -2.72 0.67
CA PHE A 56 -1.14 -2.01 1.10
C PHE A 56 -1.63 -2.50 2.48
N GLY A 57 -1.58 -1.58 3.44
CA GLY A 57 -1.99 -1.72 4.84
C GLY A 57 -3.48 -1.85 5.08
N GLY A 58 -3.97 -3.06 5.39
CA GLY A 58 -5.36 -3.26 5.84
C GLY A 58 -5.50 -3.33 7.36
N THR A 59 -4.58 -4.04 8.03
CA THR A 59 -4.70 -4.35 9.46
C THR A 59 -4.73 -3.09 10.33
N LYS A 60 -3.86 -2.12 10.04
CA LYS A 60 -3.80 -0.86 10.79
C LYS A 60 -4.91 0.13 10.43
N ASN A 61 -5.81 -0.25 9.52
CA ASN A 61 -6.94 0.56 9.08
C ASN A 61 -8.29 -0.12 9.36
N GLY A 62 -8.32 -1.04 10.32
CA GLY A 62 -9.56 -1.66 10.82
C GLY A 62 -9.82 -3.09 10.36
N ALA A 63 -8.98 -3.68 9.51
CA ALA A 63 -9.02 -5.12 9.28
C ALA A 63 -8.45 -5.87 10.50
N LEU A 64 -9.01 -7.04 10.83
CA LEU A 64 -8.45 -7.95 11.84
C LEU A 64 -7.07 -8.46 11.41
N PHE A 65 -6.95 -8.81 10.13
CA PHE A 65 -5.70 -9.15 9.45
C PHE A 65 -5.93 -9.05 7.95
N GLY A 66 -4.91 -8.66 7.19
CA GLY A 66 -4.99 -8.65 5.75
C GLY A 66 -4.20 -7.50 5.17
N GLU A 67 -3.24 -7.86 4.34
CA GLU A 67 -2.38 -6.94 3.61
C GLU A 67 -2.48 -7.31 2.13
N ALA A 68 -2.38 -6.33 1.24
CA ALA A 68 -2.34 -6.59 -0.19
C ALA A 68 -0.99 -6.18 -0.77
N VAL A 69 -0.26 -7.14 -1.34
CA VAL A 69 0.91 -6.84 -2.17
C VAL A 69 0.40 -6.42 -3.54
N VAL A 70 0.50 -5.13 -3.85
CA VAL A 70 0.09 -4.52 -5.10
C VAL A 70 1.32 -4.33 -5.98
N VAL A 71 1.38 -5.08 -7.09
CA VAL A 71 2.43 -4.96 -8.09
C VAL A 71 2.01 -3.87 -9.07
N LEU A 72 2.64 -2.69 -8.97
CA LEU A 72 2.32 -1.53 -9.81
C LEU A 72 3.13 -1.56 -11.11
N ASN A 73 4.38 -2.04 -11.05
CA ASN A 73 5.20 -2.38 -12.20
C ASN A 73 5.25 -3.91 -12.37
N PRO A 74 4.56 -4.50 -13.37
CA PRO A 74 4.56 -5.94 -13.59
C PRO A 74 5.96 -6.56 -13.77
N ASP A 75 6.90 -5.80 -14.33
CA ASP A 75 8.27 -6.25 -14.59
C ASP A 75 9.16 -6.22 -13.33
N ALA A 76 8.69 -5.63 -12.23
CA ALA A 76 9.44 -5.55 -10.98
C ALA A 76 9.45 -6.86 -10.18
N VAL A 77 8.55 -7.81 -10.48
CA VAL A 77 8.46 -9.08 -9.76
C VAL A 77 8.34 -10.26 -10.71
N ARG A 78 8.93 -11.39 -10.32
CA ARG A 78 8.79 -12.66 -11.05
C ARG A 78 8.10 -13.69 -10.17
N ALA A 79 7.17 -14.44 -10.75
CA ALA A 79 6.54 -15.60 -10.11
C ALA A 79 5.86 -15.33 -8.75
N MET A 80 5.26 -14.15 -8.56
CA MET A 80 4.65 -13.74 -7.28
C MET A 80 3.66 -14.75 -6.68
N LYS A 81 2.87 -15.44 -7.52
CA LYS A 81 1.94 -16.50 -7.07
C LYS A 81 2.68 -17.67 -6.41
N HIS A 82 3.82 -18.06 -6.95
CA HIS A 82 4.67 -19.13 -6.43
C HIS A 82 5.39 -18.68 -5.17
N LEU A 83 5.95 -17.46 -5.16
CA LEU A 83 6.59 -16.88 -3.97
C LEU A 83 5.61 -16.84 -2.79
N ARG A 84 4.38 -16.38 -3.01
CA ARG A 84 3.33 -16.35 -1.97
C ARG A 84 3.01 -17.75 -1.42
N LYS A 85 3.03 -18.79 -2.26
CA LYS A 85 2.84 -20.17 -1.82
C LYS A 85 4.04 -20.68 -1.03
N LEU A 86 5.25 -20.47 -1.56
CA LEU A 86 6.51 -20.91 -0.97
C LEU A 86 6.75 -20.27 0.41
N SER A 87 6.42 -18.99 0.55
CA SER A 87 6.53 -18.22 1.79
C SER A 87 5.38 -18.49 2.78
N MET A 88 4.54 -19.49 2.52
CA MET A 88 3.37 -19.85 3.34
C MET A 88 2.35 -18.72 3.53
N GLN A 89 2.33 -17.74 2.62
CA GLN A 89 1.39 -16.60 2.63
C GLN A 89 0.14 -16.84 1.76
N LEU A 90 -0.03 -18.05 1.22
CA LEU A 90 -1.23 -18.42 0.47
C LEU A 90 -2.28 -19.04 1.40
N ALA A 91 -3.20 -18.22 1.91
CA ALA A 91 -4.30 -18.68 2.74
C ALA A 91 -5.25 -19.63 1.96
N SER A 92 -5.51 -20.81 2.52
CA SER A 92 -6.46 -21.78 1.94
C SER A 92 -7.89 -21.21 1.87
N LYS A 93 -8.36 -20.60 2.97
CA LYS A 93 -9.67 -19.94 3.06
C LYS A 93 -9.52 -18.44 2.79
N MET A 94 -9.03 -18.08 1.59
CA MET A 94 -8.70 -16.69 1.21
C MET A 94 -9.86 -15.70 1.39
N ARG A 95 -11.12 -16.18 1.33
CA ARG A 95 -12.32 -15.35 1.58
C ARG A 95 -12.28 -14.58 2.91
N PHE A 96 -11.62 -15.12 3.94
CA PHE A 96 -11.52 -14.41 5.24
C PHE A 96 -10.55 -13.24 5.19
N VAL A 97 -9.59 -13.22 4.25
CA VAL A 97 -8.74 -12.05 3.98
C VAL A 97 -9.47 -11.11 3.02
N SER A 98 -9.99 -11.65 1.90
CA SER A 98 -10.61 -10.87 0.83
C SER A 98 -11.81 -10.05 1.29
N VAL A 99 -12.72 -10.62 2.09
CA VAL A 99 -13.93 -9.92 2.54
C VAL A 99 -13.63 -8.69 3.40
N GLN A 100 -12.52 -8.71 4.15
CA GLN A 100 -12.09 -7.58 4.97
C GLN A 100 -11.62 -6.42 4.09
N LEU A 101 -10.82 -6.72 3.04
CA LEU A 101 -10.37 -5.71 2.09
C LEU A 101 -11.52 -5.18 1.24
N GLU A 102 -12.46 -6.04 0.86
CA GLU A 102 -13.69 -5.63 0.15
C GLU A 102 -14.48 -4.62 0.99
N ALA A 103 -14.79 -4.95 2.25
CA ALA A 103 -15.52 -4.05 3.15
C ALA A 103 -14.77 -2.74 3.40
N LEU A 104 -13.44 -2.81 3.59
CA LEU A 104 -12.58 -1.65 3.81
C LEU A 104 -12.58 -0.68 2.61
N LEU A 105 -12.55 -1.22 1.39
CA LEU A 105 -12.40 -0.47 0.14
C LEU A 105 -13.72 -0.18 -0.60
N ALA A 106 -14.85 -0.75 -0.18
CA ALA A 106 -16.13 -0.61 -0.88
C ALA A 106 -16.62 0.84 -0.99
N LYS A 107 -16.28 1.68 -0.02
CA LYS A 107 -16.67 3.10 0.06
C LYS A 107 -15.54 3.90 0.70
N ASP A 108 -15.89 4.79 1.61
CA ASP A 108 -14.98 5.70 2.30
C ASP A 108 -14.49 5.16 3.66
N LEU A 109 -14.80 3.90 4.02
CA LEU A 109 -14.44 3.34 5.33
C LEU A 109 -12.94 3.45 5.60
N TRP A 110 -12.10 3.09 4.63
CA TRP A 110 -10.65 3.21 4.74
C TRP A 110 -10.19 4.65 5.02
N LEU A 111 -10.87 5.66 4.45
CA LEU A 111 -10.49 7.06 4.60
C LEU A 111 -11.03 7.65 5.91
N ARG A 112 -12.26 7.29 6.29
CA ARG A 112 -12.86 7.70 7.57
C ARG A 112 -12.05 7.18 8.75
N ASN A 113 -11.65 5.91 8.73
CA ASN A 113 -10.80 5.31 9.75
C ASN A 113 -9.47 6.06 9.88
N ALA A 114 -8.81 6.33 8.74
CA ALA A 114 -7.54 7.05 8.71
C ALA A 114 -7.65 8.51 9.19
N ARG A 115 -8.69 9.24 8.77
CA ARG A 115 -8.93 10.62 9.23
C ARG A 115 -9.18 10.67 10.73
N HIS A 116 -9.99 9.75 11.26
CA HIS A 116 -10.21 9.64 12.70
C HIS A 116 -8.91 9.33 13.44
N ALA A 117 -8.14 8.35 12.98
CA ALA A 117 -6.86 7.99 13.58
C ALA A 117 -5.84 9.16 13.57
N ASN A 118 -5.76 9.93 12.48
CA ASN A 118 -4.90 11.10 12.40
C ASN A 118 -5.34 12.21 13.38
N ALA A 119 -6.64 12.40 13.58
CA ALA A 119 -7.17 13.42 14.50
C ALA A 119 -6.93 13.10 15.98
N MET A 120 -6.70 11.83 16.31
CA MET A 120 -6.41 11.37 17.68
C MET A 120 -4.92 11.38 18.03
N ALA A 121 -4.04 11.75 17.09
CA ALA A 121 -2.59 11.62 17.18
C ALA A 121 -1.88 12.92 17.56
#